data_AF-A0A2G9TFZ2-F1
#
_entry.id   AF-A0A2G9TFZ2-F1
#
_cell.length_a   1.000
_cell.length_b   1.000
_cell.length_c   1.000
_cell.angle_alpha   90.00
_cell.angle_beta   90.00
_cell.angle_gamma   90.00
#
_symmetry.space_group_name_H-M   'P 1'
#
loop_
_entity.id
_entity.type
_entity.pdbx_description
1 polymer ?
#
loop_
_entity_poly.entity_id
_entity_poly.type
_entity_poly.pdbx_seq_one_letter_code
_entity_poly.pdbx_strand_id
1 'polypeptide(L)'
;TNEYMNTTARCLQMMLRIDQYRHAFVEAEGIQAIVAALNGKANFQLQYQLVFALWCLTFNPDIARRTPALGVIQALGDILSESSKEKVIRIIMATFSNILRKVDEREIKKEAALQMVQCKTLKTLELMDAKKYDDTELEVRSGRLQWSPVHKSDKFWRENAPRFNEKNFELIKILIRLLESSQDPLILCVAAHDVGEYVRHYPRGKT
;
A
#
# COMPACT_ATOMS: atom_id res chain seq x y z
N THR A 1 -22.15 -5.36 -21.25
CA THR A 1 -21.22 -5.58 -20.11
C THR A 1 -21.76 -6.71 -19.28
N ASN A 2 -20.96 -7.73 -18.97
CA ASN A 2 -21.40 -8.87 -18.16
C ASN A 2 -21.55 -8.43 -16.69
N GLU A 3 -22.77 -8.43 -16.17
CA GLU A 3 -23.08 -7.99 -14.79
C GLU A 3 -22.53 -8.94 -13.71
N TYR A 4 -22.29 -10.20 -14.07
CA TYR A 4 -21.85 -11.24 -13.14
C TYR A 4 -20.34 -11.27 -12.91
N MET A 5 -19.56 -10.43 -13.60
CA MET A 5 -18.08 -10.45 -13.53
C MET A 5 -17.53 -10.42 -12.10
N ASN A 6 -18.07 -9.56 -11.25
CA ASN A 6 -17.62 -9.45 -9.86
C ASN A 6 -17.98 -10.69 -9.02
N THR A 7 -19.10 -11.33 -9.33
CA THR A 7 -19.55 -12.55 -8.64
C THR A 7 -18.69 -13.74 -9.09
N THR A 8 -18.44 -13.88 -10.40
CA THR A 8 -17.55 -14.90 -10.94
C THR A 8 -16.15 -14.79 -10.35
N ALA A 9 -15.59 -13.57 -10.26
CA ALA A 9 -14.28 -13.35 -9.66
C ALA A 9 -14.26 -13.73 -8.17
N ARG A 10 -15.35 -13.49 -7.42
CA ARG A 10 -15.46 -13.95 -6.01
C ARG A 10 -15.50 -15.47 -5.90
N CYS A 11 -16.27 -16.14 -6.75
CA CYS A 11 -16.31 -17.60 -6.76
C CYS A 11 -14.92 -18.19 -7.05
N LEU A 12 -14.21 -17.61 -8.01
CA LEU A 12 -12.83 -18.00 -8.32
C LEU A 12 -11.90 -17.84 -7.11
N GLN A 13 -11.98 -16.73 -6.37
CA GLN A 13 -11.19 -16.54 -5.15
C GLN A 13 -11.42 -17.63 -4.12
N MET A 14 -12.67 -18.09 -3.97
CA MET A 14 -13.01 -19.15 -3.02
C MET A 14 -12.43 -20.50 -3.47
N MET A 15 -12.50 -20.82 -4.76
CA MET A 15 -11.91 -22.03 -5.32
C MET A 15 -10.38 -22.05 -5.14
N LEU A 16 -9.70 -20.95 -5.43
CA LEU A 16 -8.23 -20.84 -5.37
C LEU A 16 -7.65 -20.87 -3.95
N ARG A 17 -8.48 -20.97 -2.91
CA ARG A 17 -8.01 -21.28 -1.55
C ARG A 17 -7.57 -22.73 -1.40
N ILE A 18 -8.07 -23.63 -2.24
CA ILE A 18 -7.75 -25.06 -2.22
C ILE A 18 -6.61 -25.32 -3.20
N ASP A 19 -5.52 -25.91 -2.71
CA ASP A 19 -4.27 -26.02 -3.46
C ASP A 19 -4.41 -26.87 -4.74
N GLN A 20 -5.14 -27.99 -4.67
CA GLN A 20 -5.44 -28.84 -5.83
C GLN A 20 -6.11 -28.04 -6.97
N TYR A 21 -7.00 -27.11 -6.64
CA TYR A 21 -7.70 -26.30 -7.64
C TYR A 21 -6.80 -25.22 -8.25
N ARG A 22 -5.73 -24.82 -7.54
CA ARG A 22 -4.72 -23.91 -8.10
C ARG A 22 -3.97 -24.57 -9.25
N HIS A 23 -3.52 -25.81 -9.06
CA HIS A 23 -2.82 -26.55 -10.11
C HIS A 23 -3.69 -26.72 -11.35
N ALA A 24 -4.93 -27.23 -11.18
CA ALA A 24 -5.87 -27.38 -12.29
C ALA A 24 -6.15 -26.05 -13.02
N PHE A 25 -6.27 -24.95 -12.27
CA PHE A 25 -6.48 -23.63 -12.86
C PHE A 25 -5.26 -23.13 -13.66
N VAL A 26 -4.04 -23.38 -13.17
CA VAL A 26 -2.80 -23.01 -13.86
C VAL A 26 -2.57 -23.87 -15.11
N GLU A 27 -2.91 -25.15 -15.07
CA GLU A 27 -2.87 -26.06 -16.23
C GLU A 27 -3.82 -25.59 -17.34
N ALA A 28 -4.97 -25.02 -16.97
CA ALA A 28 -5.93 -24.42 -17.90
C ALA A 28 -5.59 -22.98 -18.34
N GLU A 29 -4.31 -22.56 -18.24
CA GLU A 29 -3.84 -21.20 -18.58
C GLU A 29 -4.55 -20.06 -17.83
N GLY A 30 -5.05 -20.35 -16.62
CA GLY A 30 -5.86 -19.41 -15.85
C GLY A 30 -5.11 -18.15 -15.41
N ILE A 31 -3.79 -18.20 -15.23
CA ILE A 31 -2.98 -17.01 -14.91
C ILE A 31 -3.01 -16.02 -16.07
N GLN A 32 -2.80 -16.50 -17.29
CA GLN A 32 -2.82 -15.68 -18.50
C GLN A 32 -4.19 -15.05 -18.71
N ALA A 33 -5.26 -15.81 -18.45
CA ALA A 33 -6.64 -15.29 -18.50
C ALA A 33 -6.85 -14.14 -17.48
N ILE A 34 -6.33 -14.27 -16.25
CA ILE A 34 -6.39 -13.18 -15.26
C ILE A 34 -5.58 -11.97 -15.72
N VAL A 35 -4.35 -12.16 -16.22
CA VAL A 35 -3.49 -11.07 -16.72
C VAL A 35 -4.17 -10.33 -17.87
N ALA A 36 -4.77 -11.05 -18.82
CA ALA A 36 -5.53 -10.46 -19.91
C ALA A 36 -6.74 -9.65 -19.40
N ALA A 37 -7.46 -10.16 -18.41
CA ALA A 37 -8.60 -9.46 -17.80
C ALA A 37 -8.18 -8.20 -17.03
N LEU A 38 -7.00 -8.22 -16.38
CA LEU A 38 -6.42 -7.06 -15.67
C LEU A 38 -6.01 -5.95 -16.63
N ASN A 39 -5.47 -6.30 -17.81
CA ASN A 39 -5.10 -5.35 -18.85
C ASN A 39 -6.31 -4.74 -19.58
N GLY A 40 -7.52 -5.28 -19.38
CA GLY A 40 -8.76 -4.69 -19.86
C GLY A 40 -9.19 -3.46 -19.04
N LYS A 41 -10.31 -2.81 -19.46
CA LYS A 41 -10.95 -1.72 -18.69
C LYS A 41 -11.67 -2.25 -17.44
N ALA A 42 -10.92 -2.82 -16.50
CA ALA A 42 -11.43 -3.29 -15.22
C ALA A 42 -11.56 -2.13 -14.21
N ASN A 43 -12.68 -2.06 -13.50
CA ASN A 43 -12.82 -1.14 -12.39
C ASN A 43 -11.96 -1.60 -11.18
N PHE A 44 -11.75 -0.71 -10.20
CA PHE A 44 -10.90 -1.01 -9.03
C PHE A 44 -11.38 -2.23 -8.22
N GLN A 45 -12.68 -2.54 -8.24
CA GLN A 45 -13.25 -3.67 -7.52
C GLN A 45 -12.87 -4.99 -8.20
N LEU A 46 -13.01 -5.06 -9.52
CA LEU A 46 -12.61 -6.22 -10.31
C LEU A 46 -11.08 -6.40 -10.30
N GLN A 47 -10.31 -5.31 -10.42
CA GLN A 47 -8.85 -5.34 -10.25
C GLN A 47 -8.48 -5.96 -8.91
N TYR A 48 -9.00 -5.44 -7.79
CA TYR A 48 -8.78 -6.03 -6.47
C TYR A 48 -9.10 -7.53 -6.45
N GLN A 49 -10.22 -7.94 -7.06
CA GLN A 49 -10.65 -9.33 -7.01
C GLN A 49 -9.73 -10.27 -7.79
N LEU A 50 -9.31 -9.86 -8.99
CA LEU A 50 -8.40 -10.60 -9.84
C LEU A 50 -6.98 -10.65 -9.24
N VAL A 51 -6.50 -9.55 -8.65
CA VAL A 51 -5.21 -9.58 -7.93
C VAL A 51 -5.28 -10.48 -6.70
N PHE A 52 -6.41 -10.54 -5.99
CA PHE A 52 -6.59 -11.49 -4.90
C PHE A 52 -6.51 -12.94 -5.39
N ALA A 53 -7.09 -13.25 -6.56
CA ALA A 53 -6.96 -14.58 -7.17
C ALA A 53 -5.48 -14.92 -7.43
N LEU A 54 -4.70 -13.99 -7.98
CA LEU A 54 -3.25 -14.15 -8.15
C LEU A 54 -2.52 -14.31 -6.81
N TRP A 55 -2.91 -13.55 -5.78
CA TRP A 55 -2.36 -13.69 -4.43
C TRP A 55 -2.60 -15.09 -3.85
N CYS A 56 -3.80 -15.66 -4.04
CA CYS A 56 -4.10 -17.03 -3.65
C CYS A 56 -3.18 -18.04 -4.35
N LEU A 57 -2.90 -17.84 -5.64
CA LEU A 57 -2.03 -18.71 -6.43
C LEU A 57 -0.59 -18.69 -5.94
N THR A 58 -0.07 -17.52 -5.56
CA THR A 58 1.34 -17.37 -5.12
C THR A 58 1.65 -17.92 -3.73
N PHE A 59 0.66 -18.49 -3.02
CA PHE A 59 0.94 -19.26 -1.81
C PHE A 59 1.62 -20.60 -2.10
N ASN A 60 1.43 -21.15 -3.30
CA ASN A 60 2.07 -22.38 -3.76
C ASN A 60 3.44 -22.02 -4.40
N PRO A 61 4.57 -22.58 -3.90
CA PRO A 61 5.90 -22.26 -4.43
C PRO A 61 6.09 -22.57 -5.91
N ASP A 62 5.55 -23.68 -6.40
CA ASP A 62 5.67 -24.10 -7.81
C ASP A 62 4.93 -23.17 -8.76
N ILE A 63 3.83 -22.58 -8.30
CA ILE A 63 3.11 -21.57 -9.04
C ILE A 63 3.83 -20.21 -8.93
N ALA A 64 4.27 -19.84 -7.72
CA ALA A 64 4.97 -18.59 -7.46
C ALA A 64 6.21 -18.43 -8.35
N ARG A 65 7.02 -19.48 -8.54
CA ARG A 65 8.21 -19.44 -9.42
C ARG A 65 7.90 -19.22 -10.89
N ARG A 66 6.70 -19.59 -11.35
CA ARG A 66 6.25 -19.38 -12.75
C ARG A 66 5.65 -17.99 -12.98
N THR A 67 5.13 -17.35 -11.93
CA THR A 67 4.41 -16.07 -12.07
C THR A 67 5.19 -14.92 -12.71
N PRO A 68 6.52 -14.72 -12.46
CA PRO A 68 7.28 -13.64 -13.11
C PRO A 68 7.31 -13.78 -14.63
N ALA A 69 7.56 -15.01 -15.12
CA ALA A 69 7.63 -15.31 -16.56
C ALA A 69 6.28 -15.17 -17.28
N LEU A 70 5.17 -15.19 -16.54
CA LEU A 70 3.81 -15.06 -17.08
C LEU A 70 3.32 -13.59 -17.12
N GLY A 71 4.21 -12.62 -16.90
CA GLY A 71 3.88 -11.19 -17.00
C GLY A 71 3.04 -10.65 -15.83
N VAL A 72 2.88 -11.43 -14.75
CA VAL A 72 2.09 -11.01 -13.58
C VAL A 72 2.69 -9.76 -12.94
N ILE A 73 4.02 -9.68 -12.79
CA ILE A 73 4.66 -8.55 -12.13
C ILE A 73 4.41 -7.25 -12.90
N GLN A 74 4.53 -7.29 -14.23
CA GLN A 74 4.27 -6.13 -15.08
C GLN A 74 2.83 -5.64 -14.94
N ALA A 75 1.85 -6.53 -15.10
CA ALA A 75 0.43 -6.17 -15.00
C ALA A 75 0.06 -5.58 -13.63
N LEU A 76 0.61 -6.14 -12.55
CA LEU A 76 0.39 -5.60 -11.21
C LEU A 76 1.11 -4.27 -11.00
N GLY A 77 2.29 -4.10 -11.58
CA GLY A 77 3.08 -2.87 -11.54
C GLY A 77 2.38 -1.70 -12.22
N ASP A 78 1.80 -1.93 -13.38
CA ASP A 78 1.03 -0.91 -14.12
C ASP A 78 -0.16 -0.43 -13.28
N ILE A 79 -0.95 -1.36 -12.73
CA ILE A 79 -2.09 -1.05 -11.84
C ILE A 79 -1.62 -0.32 -10.58
N LEU A 80 -0.50 -0.76 -9.98
CA LEU A 80 0.06 -0.14 -8.77
C LEU A 80 0.39 1.33 -9.02
N SER A 81 0.95 1.65 -10.19
CA SER A 81 1.38 3.01 -10.52
C SER A 81 0.21 4.00 -10.71
N GLU A 82 -0.98 3.51 -11.05
CA GLU A 82 -2.17 4.33 -11.31
C GLU A 82 -3.20 4.30 -10.16
N SER A 83 -3.10 3.31 -9.27
CA SER A 83 -4.10 3.12 -8.22
C SER A 83 -3.90 4.04 -7.03
N SER A 84 -4.96 4.75 -6.66
CA SER A 84 -5.08 5.44 -5.36
C SER A 84 -5.84 4.63 -4.32
N LYS A 85 -6.25 3.40 -4.64
CA LYS A 85 -7.09 2.57 -3.75
C LYS A 85 -6.22 1.69 -2.87
N GLU A 86 -6.11 2.03 -1.59
CA GLU A 86 -5.28 1.30 -0.63
C GLU A 86 -5.49 -0.22 -0.65
N LYS A 87 -6.74 -0.68 -0.77
CA LYS A 87 -7.04 -2.12 -0.82
C LYS A 87 -6.40 -2.83 -2.02
N VAL A 88 -6.30 -2.16 -3.17
CA VAL A 88 -5.68 -2.68 -4.40
C VAL A 88 -4.16 -2.71 -4.22
N ILE A 89 -3.60 -1.60 -3.73
CA ILE A 89 -2.16 -1.47 -3.45
C ILE A 89 -1.72 -2.56 -2.46
N ARG A 90 -2.46 -2.74 -1.36
CA ARG A 90 -2.16 -3.73 -0.32
C ARG A 90 -2.11 -5.15 -0.87
N ILE A 91 -3.08 -5.53 -1.71
CA ILE A 91 -3.11 -6.89 -2.27
C ILE A 91 -2.00 -7.11 -3.31
N ILE A 92 -1.66 -6.09 -4.11
CA ILE A 92 -0.50 -6.16 -5.02
C ILE A 92 0.80 -6.38 -4.24
N MET A 93 1.02 -5.58 -3.19
CA MET A 93 2.22 -5.72 -2.35
C MET A 93 2.27 -7.07 -1.65
N ALA A 94 1.12 -7.62 -1.21
CA ALA A 94 1.04 -8.96 -0.66
C ALA A 94 1.42 -10.03 -1.70
N THR A 95 0.98 -9.90 -2.95
CA THR A 95 1.35 -10.80 -4.05
C THR A 95 2.85 -10.73 -4.34
N PHE A 96 3.42 -9.54 -4.48
CA PHE A 96 4.86 -9.36 -4.66
C PHE A 96 5.67 -9.96 -3.51
N SER A 97 5.22 -9.74 -2.29
CA SER A 97 5.87 -10.29 -1.10
C SER A 97 5.82 -11.82 -1.07
N ASN A 98 4.68 -12.43 -1.45
CA ASN A 98 4.57 -13.88 -1.57
C ASN A 98 5.57 -14.43 -2.59
N ILE A 99 5.67 -13.83 -3.78
CA ILE A 99 6.62 -14.25 -4.82
C ILE A 99 8.06 -14.24 -4.28
N LEU A 100 8.49 -13.14 -3.65
CA LEU A 100 9.86 -13.01 -3.12
C LEU A 100 10.15 -13.95 -1.94
N ARG A 101 9.13 -14.32 -1.16
CA ARG A 101 9.28 -15.19 0.02
C ARG A 101 9.17 -16.68 -0.30
N LYS A 102 8.36 -17.06 -1.30
CA LYS A 102 8.06 -18.46 -1.64
C LYS A 102 8.98 -19.05 -2.69
N VAL A 103 9.59 -18.22 -3.53
CA VAL A 103 10.59 -18.66 -4.50
C VAL A 103 11.93 -18.82 -3.78
N ASP A 104 12.54 -19.99 -3.89
CA ASP A 104 13.85 -20.28 -3.28
C ASP A 104 15.00 -20.03 -4.26
N GLU A 105 14.75 -20.20 -5.56
CA GLU A 105 15.76 -20.00 -6.60
C GLU A 105 16.21 -18.55 -6.68
N ARG A 106 17.51 -18.33 -6.43
CA ARG A 106 18.11 -16.99 -6.37
C ARG A 106 17.95 -16.21 -7.67
N GLU A 107 18.09 -16.86 -8.82
CA GLU A 107 17.99 -16.21 -10.13
C GLU A 107 16.57 -15.71 -10.40
N ILE A 108 15.55 -16.54 -10.15
CA ILE A 108 14.14 -16.16 -10.31
C ILE A 108 13.77 -15.03 -9.34
N LYS A 109 14.24 -15.11 -8.09
CA LYS A 109 14.02 -14.05 -7.09
C LYS A 109 14.63 -12.73 -7.51
N LYS A 110 15.85 -12.76 -8.06
CA LYS A 110 16.55 -11.58 -8.57
C LYS A 110 15.82 -10.99 -9.78
N GLU A 111 15.39 -11.82 -10.72
CA GLU A 111 14.59 -11.41 -11.87
C GLU A 111 13.28 -10.74 -11.43
N ALA A 112 12.53 -11.38 -10.54
CA ALA A 112 11.29 -10.83 -10.00
C ALA A 112 11.50 -9.47 -9.31
N ALA A 113 12.54 -9.35 -8.49
CA ALA A 113 12.88 -8.09 -7.84
C ALA A 113 13.25 -6.99 -8.86
N LEU A 114 14.01 -7.32 -9.90
CA LEU A 114 14.36 -6.38 -10.97
C LEU A 114 13.10 -5.90 -11.71
N GLN A 115 12.19 -6.80 -12.07
CA GLN A 115 10.92 -6.45 -12.70
C GLN A 115 10.08 -5.52 -11.81
N MET A 116 10.00 -5.81 -10.50
CA MET A 116 9.27 -4.95 -9.54
C MET A 116 9.86 -3.55 -9.45
N VAL A 117 11.20 -3.42 -9.48
CA VAL A 117 11.88 -2.11 -9.49
C VAL A 117 11.60 -1.35 -10.79
N GLN A 118 11.66 -2.03 -11.94
CA GLN A 118 11.38 -1.45 -13.25
C GLN A 118 9.93 -0.96 -13.37
N CYS A 119 8.98 -1.65 -12.73
CA CYS A 119 7.58 -1.24 -12.66
C CYS A 119 7.30 -0.08 -11.68
N LYS A 120 8.33 0.66 -11.25
CA LYS A 120 8.22 1.81 -10.34
C LYS A 120 7.61 1.50 -8.98
N THR A 121 7.59 0.23 -8.56
CA THR A 121 7.04 -0.19 -7.26
C THR A 121 7.64 0.64 -6.11
N LEU A 122 8.97 0.80 -6.11
CA LEU A 122 9.67 1.59 -5.10
C LEU A 122 9.23 3.05 -5.10
N LYS A 123 9.22 3.68 -6.29
CA LYS A 123 8.81 5.08 -6.46
C LYS A 123 7.37 5.30 -6.00
N THR A 124 6.46 4.37 -6.29
CA THR A 124 5.07 4.46 -5.83
C THR A 124 4.99 4.40 -4.31
N LEU A 125 5.75 3.50 -3.67
CA LEU A 125 5.78 3.42 -2.21
C LEU A 125 6.36 4.69 -1.57
N GLU A 126 7.41 5.27 -2.15
CA GLU A 126 7.99 6.55 -1.71
C GLU A 126 6.98 7.70 -1.83
N LEU A 127 6.28 7.80 -2.97
CA LEU A 127 5.23 8.80 -3.18
C LEU A 127 4.07 8.64 -2.19
N MET A 128 3.70 7.39 -1.85
CA MET A 128 2.68 7.14 -0.83
C MET A 128 3.13 7.56 0.57
N ASP A 129 4.40 7.37 0.92
CA ASP A 129 4.92 7.81 2.22
C ASP A 129 5.01 9.34 2.30
N ALA A 130 5.46 9.99 1.23
CA ALA A 130 5.47 11.45 1.12
C ALA A 130 4.05 12.02 1.27
N LYS A 131 3.06 11.41 0.61
CA LYS A 131 1.66 11.84 0.71
C LYS A 131 1.12 11.80 2.14
N LYS A 132 1.51 10.81 2.96
CA LYS A 132 1.07 10.77 4.37
C LYS A 132 1.50 12.01 5.15
N TYR A 133 2.70 12.51 4.86
CA TYR A 133 3.16 13.77 5.46
C TYR A 133 2.35 14.95 4.96
N ASP A 134 2.13 15.05 3.64
CA ASP A 134 1.36 16.16 3.06
C ASP A 134 -0.07 16.20 3.61
N ASP A 135 -0.71 15.03 3.79
CA ASP A 135 -2.02 14.89 4.41
C ASP A 135 -2.01 15.37 5.88
N THR A 136 -0.94 15.06 6.63
CA THR A 136 -0.73 15.54 8.02
C THR A 136 -0.52 17.05 8.08
N GLU A 137 0.29 17.60 7.16
CA GLU A 137 0.52 19.04 7.04
C GLU A 137 -0.81 19.77 6.78
N LEU A 138 -1.63 19.25 5.86
CA LEU A 138 -2.94 19.80 5.54
C LEU A 138 -3.90 19.71 6.73
N GLU A 139 -3.92 18.59 7.43
CA GLU A 139 -4.73 18.36 8.63
C GLU A 139 -4.41 19.41 9.71
N VAL A 140 -3.13 19.55 10.08
CA VAL A 140 -2.66 20.54 11.06
C VAL A 140 -3.03 21.96 10.63
N ARG A 141 -2.77 22.32 9.37
CA ARG A 141 -3.09 23.65 8.82
C ARG A 141 -4.59 23.96 8.84
N SER A 142 -5.42 22.96 8.61
CA SER A 142 -6.88 23.11 8.64
C SER A 142 -7.44 23.26 10.06
N GLY A 143 -6.65 22.91 11.08
CA GLY A 143 -7.07 22.84 12.48
C GLY A 143 -8.02 21.68 12.78
N ARG A 144 -8.29 20.78 11.83
CA ARG A 144 -9.24 19.67 11.97
C ARG A 144 -8.52 18.36 12.32
N LEU A 145 -7.76 18.38 13.40
CA LEU A 145 -7.01 17.23 13.89
C LEU A 145 -7.96 16.06 14.24
N GLN A 146 -7.61 14.86 13.81
CA GLN A 146 -8.30 13.62 14.09
C GLN A 146 -7.31 12.49 14.32
N TRP A 147 -7.71 11.48 15.09
CA TRP A 147 -6.87 10.30 15.25
C TRP A 147 -6.76 9.51 13.95
N SER A 148 -5.56 9.51 13.40
CA SER A 148 -5.15 8.67 12.28
C SER A 148 -3.91 7.82 12.64
N PRO A 149 -3.58 6.77 11.87
CA PRO A 149 -2.42 5.93 12.15
C PRO A 149 -1.07 6.67 12.16
N VAL A 150 -0.94 7.82 11.47
CA VAL A 150 0.33 8.54 11.39
C VAL A 150 0.76 9.11 12.75
N HIS A 151 -0.18 9.61 13.56
CA HIS A 151 0.14 10.14 14.89
C HIS A 151 0.75 9.08 15.80
N LYS A 152 0.35 7.81 15.66
CA LYS A 152 0.84 6.71 16.50
C LYS A 152 2.07 5.99 15.93
N SER A 153 2.57 6.42 14.78
CA SER A 153 3.63 5.74 14.05
C SER A 153 5.01 6.28 14.44
N ASP A 154 5.78 5.50 15.20
CA ASP A 154 7.18 5.82 15.55
C ASP A 154 8.04 6.07 14.30
N LYS A 155 7.83 5.25 13.24
CA LYS A 155 8.50 5.43 11.95
C LYS A 155 8.22 6.81 11.36
N PHE A 156 6.95 7.23 11.36
CA PHE A 156 6.54 8.52 10.79
C PHE A 156 7.25 9.67 11.51
N TRP A 157 7.21 9.70 12.84
CA TRP A 157 7.82 10.77 13.62
C TRP A 157 9.34 10.79 13.52
N ARG A 158 10.00 9.63 13.49
CA ARG A 158 11.45 9.54 13.27
C ARG A 158 11.89 10.17 11.94
N GLU A 159 11.10 9.96 10.88
CA GLU A 159 11.42 10.45 9.54
C GLU A 159 10.99 11.91 9.33
N ASN A 160 9.88 12.34 9.93
CA ASN A 160 9.25 13.61 9.59
C ASN A 160 9.32 14.69 10.68
N ALA A 161 9.69 14.38 11.92
CA ALA A 161 9.81 15.39 12.98
C ALA A 161 10.72 16.59 12.61
N PRO A 162 11.86 16.41 11.91
CA PRO A 162 12.67 17.55 11.47
C PRO A 162 11.93 18.49 10.51
N ARG A 163 10.99 17.97 9.71
CA ARG A 163 10.23 18.74 8.72
C ARG A 163 9.20 19.69 9.36
N PHE A 164 8.79 19.44 10.61
CA PHE A 164 7.94 20.36 11.36
C PHE A 164 8.60 21.72 11.66
N ASN A 165 9.92 21.82 11.48
CA ASN A 165 10.69 23.06 11.62
C ASN A 165 10.68 23.92 10.35
N GLU A 166 10.23 23.36 9.23
CA GLU A 166 10.10 24.08 7.97
C GLU A 166 9.17 25.29 8.12
N LYS A 167 9.33 26.27 7.23
CA LYS A 167 8.55 27.52 7.22
C LYS A 167 8.57 28.24 8.59
N ASN A 168 9.73 28.22 9.27
CA ASN A 168 9.92 28.82 10.58
C ASN A 168 8.97 28.24 11.63
N PHE A 169 9.00 26.90 11.79
CA PHE A 169 8.22 26.16 12.78
C PHE A 169 6.70 26.37 12.66
N GLU A 170 6.20 26.56 11.45
CA GLU A 170 4.80 26.93 11.23
C GLU A 170 3.84 25.88 11.80
N LEU A 171 4.09 24.59 11.56
CA LEU A 171 3.23 23.51 12.05
C LEU A 171 3.22 23.42 13.57
N ILE A 172 4.39 23.58 14.21
CA ILE A 172 4.49 23.63 15.68
C ILE A 172 3.71 24.83 16.24
N LYS A 173 3.83 26.01 15.61
CA LYS A 173 3.08 27.20 16.02
C LYS A 173 1.57 27.00 15.89
N ILE A 174 1.11 26.29 14.86
CA ILE A 174 -0.31 25.96 14.70
C ILE A 174 -0.76 24.99 15.79
N LEU A 175 -0.01 23.92 16.06
CA LEU A 175 -0.32 22.98 17.14
C LEU A 175 -0.42 23.67 18.51
N ILE A 176 0.54 24.57 18.83
CA ILE A 176 0.50 25.37 20.07
C ILE A 176 -0.74 26.27 20.09
N ARG A 177 -1.05 26.97 19.00
CA ARG A 177 -2.26 27.80 18.91
C ARG A 177 -3.53 26.96 19.12
N LEU A 178 -3.59 25.74 18.58
CA LEU A 178 -4.74 24.84 18.78
C LEU A 178 -4.88 24.43 20.25
N LEU A 179 -3.77 24.19 20.95
CA LEU A 179 -3.76 23.91 22.39
C LEU A 179 -4.26 25.09 23.23
N GLU A 180 -3.98 26.32 22.80
CA GLU A 180 -4.40 27.55 23.50
C GLU A 180 -5.85 27.95 23.21
N SER A 181 -6.34 27.72 21.99
CA SER A 181 -7.59 28.31 21.50
C SER A 181 -8.73 27.31 21.25
N SER A 182 -8.44 26.02 21.09
CA SER A 182 -9.49 25.01 20.85
C SER A 182 -10.23 24.67 22.14
N GLN A 183 -11.54 24.43 22.00
CA GLN A 183 -12.39 23.87 23.07
C GLN A 183 -12.75 22.40 22.80
N ASP A 184 -12.34 21.85 21.65
CA ASP A 184 -12.60 20.46 21.30
C ASP A 184 -11.59 19.53 21.97
N PRO A 185 -12.01 18.64 22.89
CA PRO A 185 -11.11 17.71 23.58
C PRO A 185 -10.31 16.82 22.62
N LEU A 186 -10.88 16.44 21.46
CA LEU A 186 -10.19 15.62 20.48
C LEU A 186 -9.00 16.36 19.89
N ILE A 187 -9.21 17.60 19.44
CA ILE A 187 -8.17 18.44 18.86
C ILE A 187 -7.06 18.70 19.88
N LEU A 188 -7.43 18.99 21.13
CA LEU A 188 -6.47 19.20 22.21
C LEU A 188 -5.63 17.93 22.48
N CYS A 189 -6.26 16.75 22.54
CA CYS A 189 -5.56 15.49 22.75
C CYS A 189 -4.58 15.16 21.61
N VAL A 190 -5.01 15.30 20.36
CA VAL A 190 -4.14 15.02 19.20
C VAL A 190 -3.01 16.04 19.14
N ALA A 191 -3.29 17.33 19.32
CA ALA A 191 -2.25 18.36 19.31
C ALA A 191 -1.20 18.15 20.42
N ALA A 192 -1.63 17.83 21.64
CA ALA A 192 -0.73 17.58 22.76
C ALA A 192 0.13 16.34 22.50
N HIS A 193 -0.47 15.29 21.94
CA HIS A 193 0.23 14.08 21.56
C HIS A 193 1.31 14.37 20.50
N ASP A 194 0.95 15.09 19.43
CA ASP A 194 1.85 15.38 18.31
C ASP A 194 3.01 16.28 18.71
N VAL A 195 2.78 17.27 19.58
CA VAL A 195 3.86 18.06 20.19
C VAL A 195 4.79 17.17 21.02
N GLY A 196 4.23 16.24 21.81
CA GLY A 196 4.99 15.27 22.58
C GLY A 196 5.87 14.38 21.69
N GLU A 197 5.32 13.85 20.60
CA GLU A 197 6.04 13.01 19.65
C GLU A 197 7.12 13.79 18.88
N TYR A 198 6.85 15.03 18.49
CA TYR A 198 7.85 15.93 17.91
C TYR A 198 9.02 16.15 18.88
N VAL A 199 8.74 16.49 20.15
CA VAL A 199 9.78 16.73 21.17
C VAL A 199 10.58 15.46 21.48
N ARG A 200 9.95 14.29 21.44
CA ARG A 200 10.58 12.99 21.63
C ARG A 200 11.58 12.68 20.50
N HIS A 201 11.19 12.94 19.25
CA HIS A 201 11.99 12.59 18.07
C HIS A 201 12.91 13.71 17.59
N TYR A 202 12.71 14.93 18.05
CA TYR A 202 13.55 16.09 17.76
C TYR A 202 13.98 16.81 19.05
N PRO A 203 15.00 16.28 19.79
CA PRO A 203 15.40 16.82 21.08
C PRO A 203 15.87 18.29 21.06
N ARG A 204 16.33 18.79 19.90
CA ARG A 204 16.70 20.20 19.69
C ARG A 204 15.51 21.16 19.64
N GLY A 205 14.28 20.64 19.52
CA GLY A 205 13.05 21.44 19.59
C GLY A 205 12.61 21.76 21.02
N LYS A 206 13.39 21.36 22.04
CA LYS A 206 13.13 21.63 23.47
C LYS A 206 13.65 22.99 23.94
N THR A 207 14.52 23.63 23.16
CA THR A 207 15.17 24.92 23.41
C THR A 207 14.62 25.97 22.49
#